data_AF-A0A7V7D470-F1
#
_entry.id   AF-A0A7V7D470-F1
#
_cell.length_a   1.000
_cell.length_b   1.000
_cell.length_c   1.000
_cell.angle_alpha   90.00
_cell.angle_beta   90.00
_cell.angle_gamma   90.00
#
_symmetry.space_group_name_H-M   'P 1'
#
loop_
_entity.id
_entity.type
_entity.pdbx_description
1 polymer ?
#
loop_
_entity_poly.entity_id
_entity_poly.type
_entity_poly.pdbx_seq_one_letter_code
_entity_poly.pdbx_strand_id
1 'polypeptide(L)'
;MSILTANLKHLYQRRGLWLVYVILGFFTFVGIALLFEGPEAGHGRFIGIVGAFVVGLLFAVLPIEVLSKPFSYCLPGHRKVARRFVFCVGIVFSLFGSLLFFVYPYLNAGQLVLLVCSAFFAGLISYLLGAGLAFAARNSVAFIGFLPLIIIAGRFFDLHTVIERVIVENPLVVISVGVLSSCVVWFWLGDEGRARRYCNVPWMGFFDAFNPTKVKRYRRIRMAAKWDKLKKYPSPRMERFFLGRMNRYDYVSAGRYVWGGLYAAGVVPVLEWKGVFLGVIMMPFFLGYMGSGATFIFFFMPAIAVVNMRLPVHSSMLISGGRRERFAGAITVVAIATVLISVVAVVMVALSMLFKAIVPELTLREVTFTYRAISAGNLFIPLLITPFAFVIRLIFYRKPVYTMLLLMLIIFLLIFTGIIWSKQLSAMINLISIIALLVLSWCTFLLVSRYVCMRWSLAGNG
;
A
#
# COMPACT_ATOMS: atom_id res chain seq x y z
N MET A 1 -8.60 -6.65 -40.23
CA MET A 1 -8.20 -5.64 -39.22
C MET A 1 -6.73 -5.86 -38.90
N SER A 2 -5.84 -4.87 -39.04
CA SER A 2 -4.43 -5.11 -38.75
C SER A 2 -4.24 -5.37 -37.24
N ILE A 3 -3.24 -6.18 -36.90
CA ILE A 3 -2.89 -6.50 -35.50
C ILE A 3 -2.61 -5.20 -34.72
N LEU A 4 -2.04 -4.19 -35.38
CA LEU A 4 -1.81 -2.86 -34.83
C LEU A 4 -3.14 -2.17 -34.47
N THR A 5 -4.14 -2.21 -35.36
CA THR A 5 -5.44 -1.59 -35.11
C THR A 5 -6.19 -2.29 -33.97
N ALA A 6 -6.11 -3.62 -33.88
CA ALA A 6 -6.72 -4.37 -32.78
C ALA A 6 -6.06 -4.02 -31.42
N ASN A 7 -4.73 -3.91 -31.39
CA ASN A 7 -3.97 -3.52 -30.20
C ASN A 7 -4.21 -2.05 -29.80
N LEU A 8 -4.24 -1.13 -30.77
CA LEU A 8 -4.55 0.28 -30.54
C LEU A 8 -5.98 0.47 -30.04
N LYS A 9 -6.95 -0.26 -30.60
CA LYS A 9 -8.34 -0.24 -30.11
C LYS A 9 -8.41 -0.75 -28.67
N HIS A 10 -7.64 -1.80 -28.34
CA HIS A 10 -7.55 -2.29 -26.97
C HIS A 10 -6.85 -1.34 -26.00
N LEU A 11 -5.90 -0.54 -26.47
CA LEU A 11 -5.23 0.51 -25.70
C LEU A 11 -6.16 1.70 -25.47
N TYR A 12 -6.82 2.18 -26.52
CA TYR A 12 -7.68 3.37 -26.52
C TYR A 12 -9.00 3.15 -25.77
N GLN A 13 -9.55 1.93 -25.80
CA GLN A 13 -10.76 1.60 -25.06
C GLN A 13 -10.55 1.48 -23.54
N ARG A 14 -9.31 1.56 -23.04
CA ARG A 14 -9.06 1.56 -21.59
C ARG A 14 -9.30 2.95 -21.03
N ARG A 15 -10.52 3.17 -20.53
CA ARG A 15 -10.93 4.36 -19.75
C ARG A 15 -9.96 4.73 -18.62
N GLY A 16 -9.20 3.75 -18.13
CA GLY A 16 -8.15 3.99 -17.14
C GLY A 16 -7.01 4.91 -17.61
N LEU A 17 -6.63 4.84 -18.89
CA LEU A 17 -5.56 5.67 -19.45
C LEU A 17 -5.87 7.18 -19.26
N TRP A 18 -7.14 7.56 -19.42
CA TRP A 18 -7.63 8.93 -19.21
C TRP A 18 -7.43 9.41 -17.78
N LEU A 19 -7.69 8.56 -16.78
CA LEU A 19 -7.52 8.93 -15.38
C LEU A 19 -6.03 9.02 -15.02
N VAL A 20 -5.15 8.21 -15.62
CA VAL A 20 -3.69 8.41 -15.52
C VAL A 20 -3.31 9.77 -16.09
N TYR A 21 -3.84 10.17 -17.25
CA TYR A 21 -3.59 11.50 -17.80
C TYR A 21 -4.09 12.62 -16.90
N VAL A 22 -5.25 12.45 -16.24
CA VAL A 22 -5.77 13.42 -15.27
C VAL A 22 -4.90 13.49 -14.02
N ILE A 23 -4.51 12.35 -13.44
CA ILE A 23 -3.60 12.30 -12.29
C ILE A 23 -2.26 12.93 -12.64
N LEU A 24 -1.70 12.59 -13.80
CA LEU A 24 -0.44 13.13 -14.26
C LEU A 24 -0.56 14.64 -14.51
N GLY A 25 -1.61 15.09 -15.21
CA GLY A 25 -1.90 16.51 -15.41
C GLY A 25 -2.03 17.26 -14.09
N PHE A 26 -2.70 16.68 -13.09
CA PHE A 26 -2.79 17.25 -11.75
C PHE A 26 -1.43 17.32 -11.04
N PHE A 27 -0.63 16.26 -11.07
CA PHE A 27 0.72 16.28 -10.48
C PHE A 27 1.65 17.26 -11.19
N THR A 28 1.58 17.34 -12.52
CA THR A 28 2.32 18.33 -13.31
C THR A 28 1.86 19.74 -12.93
N PHE A 29 0.56 19.98 -12.81
CA PHE A 29 0.01 21.28 -12.43
C PHE A 29 0.40 21.69 -11.01
N VAL A 30 0.31 20.77 -10.03
CA VAL A 30 0.77 21.00 -8.66
C VAL A 30 2.28 21.26 -8.64
N GLY A 31 3.06 20.49 -9.39
CA GLY A 31 4.50 20.72 -9.53
C GLY A 31 4.82 22.10 -10.11
N ILE A 32 4.06 22.55 -11.10
CA ILE A 32 4.18 23.89 -11.70
C ILE A 32 3.75 24.97 -10.70
N ALA A 33 2.62 24.80 -10.01
CA ALA A 33 2.12 25.75 -9.02
C ALA A 33 3.13 25.95 -7.87
N LEU A 34 3.77 24.87 -7.42
CA LEU A 34 4.83 24.90 -6.41
C LEU A 34 6.09 25.64 -6.87
N LEU A 35 6.31 25.85 -8.18
CA LEU A 35 7.40 26.72 -8.66
C LEU A 35 7.12 28.21 -8.42
N PHE A 36 5.84 28.57 -8.27
CA PHE A 36 5.40 29.95 -8.09
C PHE A 36 5.18 30.32 -6.60
N GLU A 37 5.07 29.34 -5.70
CA GLU A 37 5.03 29.56 -4.25
C GLU A 37 6.44 29.81 -3.69
N GLY A 38 6.92 31.04 -3.86
CA GLY A 38 8.04 31.58 -3.09
C GLY A 38 9.45 31.30 -3.67
N PRO A 39 10.29 32.34 -3.86
CA PRO A 39 11.63 32.22 -4.42
C PRO A 39 12.70 31.76 -3.42
N GLU A 40 12.34 31.29 -2.22
CA GLU A 40 13.34 30.76 -1.29
C GLU A 40 13.98 29.51 -1.91
N ALA A 41 15.24 29.67 -2.30
CA ALA A 41 16.02 28.64 -2.97
C ALA A 41 16.01 27.37 -2.11
N GLY A 42 15.42 26.31 -2.66
CA GLY A 42 15.45 24.96 -2.09
C GLY A 42 14.14 24.44 -1.48
N HIS A 43 13.09 25.26 -1.36
CA HIS A 43 11.79 24.79 -0.85
C HIS A 43 10.85 24.43 -2.01
N GLY A 44 10.83 23.14 -2.40
CA GLY A 44 9.73 22.56 -3.20
C GLY A 44 10.07 22.09 -4.62
N ARG A 45 11.19 22.56 -5.21
CA ARG A 45 11.56 22.21 -6.61
C ARG A 45 11.85 20.72 -6.83
N PHE A 46 12.23 20.00 -5.78
CA PHE A 46 12.58 18.57 -5.85
C PHE A 46 11.39 17.60 -5.69
N ILE A 47 10.17 18.10 -5.47
CA ILE A 47 8.95 17.28 -5.50
C ILE A 47 8.79 16.58 -6.86
N GLY A 48 9.31 17.17 -7.94
CA GLY A 48 9.34 16.58 -9.27
C GLY A 48 10.05 15.22 -9.36
N ILE A 49 11.10 14.99 -8.55
CA ILE A 49 11.81 13.70 -8.53
C ILE A 49 10.95 12.60 -7.89
N VAL A 50 10.26 12.92 -6.80
CA VAL A 50 9.27 12.00 -6.20
C VAL A 50 8.13 11.76 -7.19
N GLY A 51 7.70 12.79 -7.91
CA GLY A 51 6.74 12.66 -9.01
C GLY A 51 7.23 11.68 -10.08
N ALA A 52 8.49 11.76 -10.50
CA ALA A 52 9.07 10.86 -11.49
C ALA A 52 8.99 9.38 -11.07
N PHE A 53 9.22 9.08 -9.80
CA PHE A 53 9.04 7.72 -9.24
C PHE A 53 7.61 7.22 -9.42
N VAL A 54 6.62 8.05 -9.07
CA VAL A 54 5.19 7.71 -9.17
C VAL A 54 4.81 7.48 -10.63
N VAL A 55 5.27 8.35 -11.52
CA VAL A 55 5.05 8.24 -12.96
C VAL A 55 5.68 6.95 -13.49
N GLY A 56 6.91 6.62 -13.10
CA GLY A 56 7.56 5.35 -13.44
C GLY A 56 6.74 4.13 -13.01
N LEU A 57 6.23 4.17 -11.78
CA LEU A 57 5.39 3.11 -11.23
C LEU A 57 4.09 2.92 -12.01
N LEU A 58 3.42 4.02 -12.36
CA LEU A 58 2.16 4.00 -13.12
C LEU A 58 2.37 3.54 -14.57
N PHE A 59 3.36 4.10 -15.27
CA PHE A 59 3.61 3.78 -16.68
C PHE A 59 4.14 2.37 -16.88
N ALA A 60 4.89 1.80 -15.93
CA ALA A 60 5.33 0.42 -15.99
C ALA A 60 4.18 -0.60 -15.89
N VAL A 61 3.02 -0.23 -15.30
CA VAL A 61 1.85 -1.11 -15.25
C VAL A 61 1.25 -1.37 -16.64
N LEU A 62 1.35 -0.42 -17.57
CA LEU A 62 0.83 -0.55 -18.92
C LEU A 62 1.50 -1.72 -19.70
N PRO A 63 2.84 -1.76 -19.88
CA PRO A 63 3.49 -2.87 -20.55
C PRO A 63 3.35 -4.19 -19.78
N ILE A 64 3.32 -4.18 -18.43
CA ILE A 64 3.04 -5.40 -17.65
C ILE A 64 1.66 -5.97 -17.99
N GLU A 65 0.64 -5.12 -18.14
CA GLU A 65 -0.69 -5.58 -18.52
C GLU A 65 -0.71 -6.18 -19.94
N VAL A 66 0.07 -5.62 -20.88
CA VAL A 66 0.21 -6.21 -22.22
C VAL A 66 0.94 -7.57 -22.14
N LEU A 67 2.05 -7.65 -21.40
CA LEU A 67 2.83 -8.87 -21.17
C LEU A 67 2.03 -9.97 -20.46
N SER A 68 0.97 -9.60 -19.73
CA SER A 68 0.09 -10.57 -19.06
C SER A 68 -0.85 -11.32 -20.00
N LYS A 69 -1.05 -10.84 -21.24
CA LYS A 69 -1.97 -11.45 -22.20
C LYS A 69 -1.31 -12.65 -22.88
N PRO A 70 -2.00 -13.81 -23.00
CA PRO A 70 -1.40 -15.02 -23.56
C PRO A 70 -0.95 -14.83 -25.02
N PHE A 71 -1.78 -14.18 -25.85
CA PHE A 71 -1.47 -13.97 -27.27
C PHE A 71 -0.41 -12.90 -27.53
N SER A 72 0.02 -12.14 -26.51
CA SER A 72 1.06 -11.13 -26.69
C SER A 72 2.41 -11.74 -27.07
N TYR A 73 2.68 -12.98 -26.66
CA TYR A 73 3.93 -13.71 -26.96
C TYR A 73 4.05 -14.18 -28.41
N CYS A 74 2.93 -14.29 -29.12
CA CYS A 74 2.93 -14.67 -30.52
C CYS A 74 3.33 -13.49 -31.43
N LEU A 75 3.40 -12.27 -30.90
CA LEU A 75 3.72 -11.08 -31.67
C LEU A 75 5.24 -10.90 -31.80
N PRO A 76 5.78 -10.74 -33.03
CA PRO A 76 7.20 -10.53 -33.24
C PRO A 76 7.65 -9.24 -32.55
N GLY A 77 8.80 -9.31 -31.86
CA GLY A 77 9.38 -8.15 -31.17
C GLY A 77 8.65 -7.71 -29.89
N HIS A 78 7.55 -8.33 -29.48
CA HIS A 78 6.76 -7.94 -28.30
C HIS A 78 7.61 -7.76 -27.03
N ARG A 79 8.58 -8.67 -26.82
CA ARG A 79 9.50 -8.64 -25.67
C ARG A 79 10.34 -7.36 -25.60
N LYS A 80 10.70 -6.78 -26.75
CA LYS A 80 11.51 -5.55 -26.83
C LYS A 80 10.67 -4.27 -26.65
N VAL A 81 9.35 -4.35 -26.81
CA VAL A 81 8.46 -3.18 -26.73
C VAL A 81 8.39 -2.62 -25.31
N ALA A 82 8.30 -3.48 -24.29
CA ALA A 82 8.20 -3.04 -22.89
C ALA A 82 9.39 -2.16 -22.46
N ARG A 83 10.63 -2.60 -22.75
CA ARG A 83 11.83 -1.81 -22.40
C ARG A 83 11.87 -0.48 -23.16
N ARG A 84 11.58 -0.49 -24.47
CA ARG A 84 11.60 0.72 -25.31
C ARG A 84 10.55 1.72 -24.83
N PHE A 85 9.36 1.24 -24.47
CA PHE A 85 8.28 2.06 -23.95
C PHE A 85 8.66 2.74 -22.63
N VAL A 86 9.14 1.96 -21.64
CA VAL A 86 9.54 2.49 -20.32
C VAL A 86 10.65 3.54 -20.48
N PHE A 87 11.69 3.27 -21.27
CA PHE A 87 12.77 4.23 -21.48
C PHE A 87 12.34 5.47 -22.26
N CYS A 88 11.52 5.33 -23.30
CA CYS A 88 11.03 6.47 -24.07
C CYS A 88 10.22 7.42 -23.18
N VAL A 89 9.26 6.89 -22.40
CA VAL A 89 8.48 7.70 -21.47
C VAL A 89 9.36 8.31 -20.38
N GLY A 90 10.30 7.54 -19.81
CA GLY A 90 11.22 8.01 -18.79
C GLY A 90 12.11 9.15 -19.26
N ILE A 91 12.67 9.05 -20.48
CA ILE A 91 13.49 10.11 -21.09
C ILE A 91 12.66 11.37 -21.30
N VAL A 92 11.48 11.26 -21.92
CA VAL A 92 10.62 12.42 -22.17
C VAL A 92 10.22 13.10 -20.87
N PHE A 93 9.76 12.35 -19.87
CA PHE A 93 9.34 12.90 -18.58
C PHE A 93 10.51 13.56 -17.82
N SER A 94 11.67 12.91 -17.80
CA SER A 94 12.86 13.44 -17.13
C SER A 94 13.43 14.67 -17.83
N LEU A 95 13.33 14.73 -19.17
CA LEU A 95 13.70 15.89 -19.96
C LEU A 95 12.85 17.10 -19.56
N PHE A 96 11.53 16.98 -19.61
CA PHE A 96 10.62 18.05 -19.19
C PHE A 96 10.82 18.46 -17.73
N GLY A 97 10.99 17.49 -16.82
CA GLY A 97 11.26 17.77 -15.42
C GLY A 97 12.58 18.52 -15.19
N SER A 98 13.63 18.19 -15.96
CA SER A 98 14.94 18.85 -15.86
C SER A 98 14.92 20.31 -16.33
N LEU A 99 14.00 20.69 -17.23
CA LEU A 99 13.88 22.07 -17.69
C LEU A 99 13.52 23.04 -16.55
N LEU A 100 12.89 22.55 -15.48
CA LEU A 100 12.57 23.37 -14.30
C LEU A 100 13.82 23.90 -13.60
N PHE A 101 14.98 23.24 -13.79
CA PHE A 101 16.25 23.64 -13.20
C PHE A 101 16.93 24.78 -13.95
N PHE A 102 16.43 25.21 -15.12
CA PHE A 102 16.92 26.43 -15.78
C PHE A 102 16.64 27.70 -14.96
N VAL A 103 15.70 27.66 -14.02
CA VAL A 103 15.34 28.77 -13.12
C VAL A 103 16.18 28.75 -11.83
N TYR A 104 17.25 27.95 -11.75
CA TYR A 104 18.13 27.92 -10.59
C TYR A 104 19.01 29.19 -10.57
N PRO A 105 18.94 30.03 -9.52
CA PRO A 105 19.63 31.31 -9.52
C PRO A 105 21.14 31.15 -9.28
N TYR A 106 21.91 32.17 -9.66
CA TYR A 106 23.34 32.34 -9.32
C TYR A 106 24.32 31.27 -9.86
N LEU A 107 24.00 30.60 -10.97
CA LEU A 107 24.91 29.65 -11.63
C LEU A 107 25.42 30.19 -12.97
N ASN A 108 26.69 29.91 -13.27
CA ASN A 108 27.26 30.17 -14.60
C ASN A 108 26.61 29.25 -15.64
N ALA A 109 26.58 29.66 -16.92
CA ALA A 109 25.93 28.90 -17.99
C ALA A 109 26.40 27.43 -18.07
N GLY A 110 27.71 27.16 -17.91
CA GLY A 110 28.24 25.80 -17.89
C GLY A 110 27.76 24.96 -16.70
N GLN A 111 27.70 25.56 -15.51
CA GLN A 111 27.17 24.91 -14.29
C GLN A 111 25.67 24.66 -14.40
N LEU A 112 24.94 25.58 -15.02
CA LEU A 112 23.50 25.44 -15.28
C LEU A 112 23.22 24.25 -16.20
N VAL A 113 23.96 24.13 -17.31
CA VAL A 113 23.84 22.97 -18.22
C VAL A 113 24.17 21.67 -17.48
N LEU A 114 25.24 21.67 -16.68
CA LEU A 114 25.65 20.49 -15.90
C LEU A 114 24.59 20.10 -14.86
N LEU A 115 23.96 21.09 -14.20
CA LEU A 115 22.87 20.88 -13.25
C LEU A 115 21.63 20.32 -13.93
N VAL A 116 21.23 20.85 -15.09
CA VAL A 116 20.10 20.35 -15.88
C VAL A 116 20.34 18.90 -16.31
N CYS A 117 21.56 18.57 -16.76
CA CYS A 117 21.94 17.19 -17.06
C CYS A 117 21.88 16.29 -15.81
N SER A 118 22.38 16.75 -14.67
CA SER A 118 22.31 16.02 -13.39
C SER A 118 20.86 15.77 -12.97
N ALA A 119 20.01 16.79 -13.03
CA ALA A 119 18.59 16.70 -12.72
C ALA A 119 17.84 15.74 -13.66
N PHE A 120 18.16 15.75 -14.96
CA PHE A 120 17.64 14.78 -15.93
C PHE A 120 17.95 13.34 -15.50
N PHE A 121 19.21 13.05 -15.16
CA PHE A 121 19.60 11.71 -14.75
C PHE A 121 19.02 11.33 -13.38
N ALA A 122 18.91 12.26 -12.44
CA ALA A 122 18.24 12.01 -11.16
C ALA A 122 16.75 11.68 -11.34
N GLY A 123 16.04 12.44 -12.19
CA GLY A 123 14.66 12.16 -12.56
C GLY A 123 14.53 10.78 -13.23
N LEU A 124 15.46 10.43 -14.11
CA LEU A 124 15.48 9.14 -14.79
C LEU A 124 15.75 7.98 -13.83
N ILE A 125 16.69 8.11 -12.89
CA ILE A 125 16.94 7.12 -11.82
C ILE A 125 15.65 6.88 -11.03
N SER A 126 15.01 7.96 -10.58
CA SER A 126 13.78 7.89 -9.79
C SER A 126 12.64 7.22 -10.56
N TYR A 127 12.45 7.60 -11.82
CA TYR A 127 11.49 6.97 -12.73
C TYR A 127 11.77 5.47 -12.93
N LEU A 128 13.02 5.10 -13.23
CA LEU A 128 13.41 3.71 -13.46
C LEU A 128 13.32 2.87 -12.19
N LEU A 129 13.54 3.45 -11.01
CA LEU A 129 13.32 2.79 -9.73
C LEU A 129 11.83 2.47 -9.52
N GLY A 130 10.95 3.44 -9.78
CA GLY A 130 9.50 3.23 -9.71
C GLY A 130 9.02 2.17 -10.71
N ALA A 131 9.52 2.22 -11.94
CA ALA A 131 9.24 1.22 -12.97
C ALA A 131 9.79 -0.17 -12.59
N GLY A 132 11.03 -0.23 -12.12
CA GLY A 132 11.70 -1.46 -11.67
C GLY A 132 10.94 -2.13 -10.54
N LEU A 133 10.46 -1.36 -9.55
CA LEU A 133 9.62 -1.88 -8.46
C LEU A 133 8.28 -2.44 -8.97
N ALA A 134 7.65 -1.78 -9.95
CA ALA A 134 6.43 -2.29 -10.56
C ALA A 134 6.65 -3.64 -11.28
N PHE A 135 7.80 -3.82 -11.93
CA PHE A 135 8.23 -5.09 -12.55
C PHE A 135 8.83 -6.11 -11.56
N ALA A 136 9.22 -5.69 -10.36
CA ALA A 136 9.70 -6.61 -9.32
C ALA A 136 8.53 -7.18 -8.52
N ALA A 137 7.51 -6.37 -8.24
CA ALA A 137 6.36 -6.78 -7.46
C ALA A 137 5.26 -7.40 -8.32
N ARG A 138 4.61 -8.44 -7.76
CA ARG A 138 3.39 -9.00 -8.34
C ARG A 138 2.16 -8.12 -8.17
N ASN A 139 2.25 -7.06 -7.36
CA ASN A 139 1.15 -6.16 -7.05
C ASN A 139 1.66 -4.72 -6.91
N SER A 140 1.92 -4.07 -8.02
CA SER A 140 2.40 -2.68 -8.05
C SER A 140 1.43 -1.71 -7.37
N VAL A 141 0.13 -2.00 -7.37
CA VAL A 141 -0.91 -1.19 -6.71
C VAL A 141 -0.64 -1.01 -5.22
N ALA A 142 0.01 -1.99 -4.56
CA ALA A 142 0.37 -1.87 -3.15
C ALA A 142 1.32 -0.70 -2.89
N PHE A 143 2.24 -0.41 -3.81
CA PHE A 143 3.19 0.71 -3.67
C PHE A 143 2.55 2.08 -3.77
N ILE A 144 1.43 2.21 -4.49
CA ILE A 144 0.65 3.47 -4.51
C ILE A 144 0.11 3.77 -3.10
N GLY A 145 -0.27 2.73 -2.35
CA GLY A 145 -0.65 2.89 -0.94
C GLY A 145 0.48 3.36 -0.03
N PHE A 146 1.75 3.11 -0.40
CA PHE A 146 2.92 3.59 0.33
C PHE A 146 3.35 5.00 -0.07
N LEU A 147 2.81 5.56 -1.14
CA LEU A 147 3.19 6.88 -1.66
C LEU A 147 2.96 8.01 -0.62
N PRO A 148 1.83 8.06 0.12
CA PRO A 148 1.68 9.04 1.21
C PRO A 148 2.75 8.87 2.29
N LEU A 149 3.13 7.63 2.59
CA LEU A 149 4.19 7.35 3.56
C LEU A 149 5.55 7.84 3.07
N ILE A 150 5.86 7.66 1.78
CA ILE A 150 7.09 8.18 1.16
C ILE A 150 7.09 9.71 1.17
N ILE A 151 5.97 10.37 0.87
CA ILE A 151 5.87 11.83 0.91
C ILE A 151 6.05 12.35 2.35
N ILE A 152 5.34 11.76 3.31
CA ILE A 152 5.42 12.17 4.72
C ILE A 152 6.82 11.93 5.26
N ALA A 153 7.40 10.76 5.00
CA ALA A 153 8.78 10.44 5.37
C ALA A 153 9.76 11.39 4.69
N GLY A 154 9.57 11.65 3.39
CA GLY A 154 10.42 12.56 2.62
C GLY A 154 10.41 13.99 3.17
N ARG A 155 9.24 14.47 3.62
CA ARG A 155 9.12 15.74 4.33
C ARG A 155 9.76 15.70 5.71
N PHE A 156 9.58 14.62 6.45
CA PHE A 156 10.11 14.49 7.82
C PHE A 156 11.65 14.41 7.85
N PHE A 157 12.25 13.74 6.87
CA PHE A 157 13.70 13.58 6.76
C PHE A 157 14.38 14.69 5.96
N ASP A 158 13.64 15.74 5.57
CA ASP A 158 14.13 16.78 4.64
C ASP A 158 14.83 16.17 3.42
N LEU A 159 14.26 15.07 2.93
CA LEU A 159 14.85 14.27 1.86
C LEU A 159 14.99 15.10 0.58
N HIS A 160 14.09 16.07 0.38
CA HIS A 160 14.15 17.02 -0.72
C HIS A 160 15.45 17.83 -0.68
N THR A 161 15.85 18.36 0.47
CA THR A 161 17.07 19.15 0.68
C THR A 161 18.31 18.28 0.51
N VAL A 162 18.28 17.04 1.01
CA VAL A 162 19.39 16.09 0.84
C VAL A 162 19.58 15.72 -0.62
N ILE A 163 18.50 15.40 -1.32
CA ILE A 163 18.51 15.06 -2.75
C ILE A 163 18.98 16.26 -3.57
N GLU A 164 18.48 17.46 -3.26
CA GLU A 164 18.92 18.70 -3.88
C GLU A 164 20.42 18.89 -3.78
N ARG A 165 20.93 18.82 -2.54
CA ARG A 165 22.35 19.01 -2.27
C ARG A 165 23.19 18.01 -3.06
N VAL A 166 22.80 16.74 -3.08
CA VAL A 166 23.52 15.70 -3.85
C VAL A 166 23.52 16.02 -5.35
N ILE A 167 22.42 16.51 -5.90
CA ILE A 167 22.26 16.82 -7.34
C ILE A 167 23.04 18.06 -7.75
N VAL A 168 23.06 19.08 -6.89
CA VAL A 168 23.72 20.37 -7.12
C VAL A 168 25.23 20.28 -6.87
N GLU A 169 25.66 19.68 -5.75
CA GLU A 169 27.08 19.62 -5.37
C GLU A 169 27.85 18.54 -6.14
N ASN A 170 27.20 17.44 -6.54
CA ASN A 170 27.86 16.28 -7.14
C ASN A 170 27.27 15.86 -8.50
N PRO A 171 27.15 16.78 -9.48
CA PRO A 171 26.42 16.50 -10.71
C PRO A 171 27.05 15.38 -11.55
N LEU A 172 28.39 15.29 -11.60
CA LEU A 172 29.09 14.23 -12.34
C LEU A 172 28.82 12.84 -11.76
N VAL A 173 28.70 12.72 -10.44
CA VAL A 173 28.38 11.46 -9.77
C VAL A 173 26.95 11.05 -10.11
N VAL A 174 25.99 11.97 -10.03
CA VAL A 174 24.59 11.70 -10.36
C VAL A 174 24.42 11.32 -11.83
N ILE A 175 25.10 12.01 -12.76
CA ILE A 175 25.12 11.67 -14.19
C ILE A 175 25.66 10.23 -14.38
N SER A 176 26.80 9.92 -13.77
CA SER A 176 27.44 8.60 -13.91
C SER A 176 26.57 7.47 -13.37
N VAL A 177 25.98 7.65 -12.18
CA VAL A 177 25.03 6.71 -11.58
C VAL A 177 23.75 6.59 -12.43
N GLY A 178 23.31 7.70 -13.03
CA GLY A 178 22.16 7.73 -13.93
C GLY A 178 22.37 6.92 -15.19
N VAL A 179 23.53 7.06 -15.84
CA VAL A 179 23.91 6.23 -16.99
C VAL A 179 24.02 4.77 -16.60
N LEU A 180 24.72 4.46 -15.50
CA LEU A 180 24.90 3.08 -15.04
C LEU A 180 23.56 2.40 -14.72
N SER A 181 22.71 3.05 -13.93
CA SER A 181 21.38 2.54 -13.57
C SER A 181 20.49 2.36 -14.81
N SER A 182 20.57 3.28 -15.77
CA SER A 182 19.88 3.17 -17.06
C SER A 182 20.34 1.94 -17.85
N CYS A 183 21.66 1.70 -17.94
CA CYS A 183 22.19 0.50 -18.58
C CYS A 183 21.71 -0.78 -17.86
N VAL A 184 21.83 -0.83 -16.52
CA VAL A 184 21.40 -1.96 -15.71
C VAL A 184 19.91 -2.26 -15.94
N VAL A 185 19.04 -1.25 -15.81
CA VAL A 185 17.59 -1.42 -15.99
C VAL A 185 17.25 -1.76 -17.44
N TRP A 186 18.00 -1.26 -18.43
CA TRP A 186 17.81 -1.61 -19.84
C TRP A 186 18.05 -3.10 -20.11
N PHE A 187 19.17 -3.65 -19.61
CA PHE A 187 19.47 -5.08 -19.72
C PHE A 187 18.49 -5.91 -18.87
N TRP A 188 18.16 -5.43 -17.68
CA TRP A 188 17.22 -6.06 -16.76
C TRP A 188 15.82 -6.19 -17.39
N LEU A 189 15.26 -5.13 -17.98
CA LEU A 189 13.97 -5.19 -18.69
C LEU A 189 14.07 -6.00 -20.00
N GLY A 190 15.28 -6.22 -20.51
CA GLY A 190 15.53 -6.97 -21.73
C GLY A 190 15.53 -8.49 -21.57
N ASP A 191 15.61 -9.00 -20.34
CA ASP A 191 15.66 -10.42 -20.03
C ASP A 191 14.33 -11.14 -20.39
N GLU A 192 14.44 -12.17 -21.23
CA GLU A 192 13.30 -12.97 -21.67
C GLU A 192 12.64 -13.71 -20.51
N GLY A 193 13.42 -14.14 -19.51
CA GLY A 193 12.92 -14.86 -18.36
C GLY A 193 11.89 -14.04 -17.59
N ARG A 194 12.09 -12.72 -17.51
CA ARG A 194 11.15 -11.81 -16.84
C ARG A 194 9.85 -11.64 -17.59
N ALA A 195 9.91 -11.44 -18.89
CA ALA A 195 8.71 -11.39 -19.71
C ALA A 195 7.89 -12.68 -19.45
N ARG A 196 8.49 -13.86 -19.61
CA ARG A 196 7.81 -15.16 -19.42
C ARG A 196 7.12 -15.29 -18.06
N ARG A 197 7.65 -14.70 -16.98
CA ARG A 197 7.00 -14.70 -15.65
C ARG A 197 5.65 -13.98 -15.61
N TYR A 198 5.39 -13.08 -16.55
CA TYR A 198 4.12 -12.37 -16.66
C TYR A 198 3.15 -13.05 -17.62
N CYS A 199 3.62 -13.91 -18.53
CA CYS A 199 2.77 -14.60 -19.49
C CYS A 199 1.67 -15.41 -18.80
N ASN A 200 0.41 -15.15 -19.15
CA ASN A 200 -0.76 -15.85 -18.63
C ASN A 200 -0.90 -15.77 -17.09
N VAL A 201 -0.15 -14.89 -16.42
CA VAL A 201 -0.35 -14.64 -15.00
C VAL A 201 -1.51 -13.68 -14.88
N PRO A 202 -2.55 -14.00 -14.08
CA PRO A 202 -3.63 -13.07 -13.82
C PRO A 202 -3.01 -11.82 -13.18
N TRP A 203 -3.01 -10.72 -13.91
CA TRP A 203 -2.56 -9.42 -13.44
C TRP A 203 -3.78 -8.56 -13.13
N MET A 204 -3.72 -7.82 -12.03
CA MET A 204 -4.70 -6.78 -11.73
C MET A 204 -4.04 -5.45 -12.04
N GLY A 205 -4.36 -4.88 -13.22
CA GLY A 205 -3.99 -3.51 -13.51
C GLY A 205 -4.62 -2.53 -12.51
N PHE A 206 -4.04 -1.33 -12.40
CA PHE A 206 -4.55 -0.29 -11.49
C PHE A 206 -6.05 -0.05 -11.68
N PHE A 207 -6.51 -0.01 -12.93
CA PHE A 207 -7.92 0.20 -13.24
C PHE A 207 -8.79 -1.03 -13.18
N ASP A 208 -8.20 -2.21 -13.29
CA ASP A 208 -8.93 -3.46 -13.12
C ASP A 208 -9.42 -3.62 -11.69
N ALA A 209 -8.85 -2.87 -10.74
CA ALA A 209 -9.40 -2.72 -9.40
C ALA A 209 -10.85 -2.19 -9.45
N PHE A 210 -11.17 -1.22 -10.32
CA PHE A 210 -12.53 -0.69 -10.45
C PHE A 210 -13.49 -1.64 -11.17
N ASN A 211 -12.99 -2.71 -11.81
CA ASN A 211 -13.83 -3.71 -12.45
C ASN A 211 -14.12 -4.88 -11.48
N PRO A 212 -15.31 -4.93 -10.85
CA PRO A 212 -15.61 -5.90 -9.80
C PRO A 212 -15.56 -7.36 -10.30
N THR A 213 -15.86 -7.61 -11.58
CA THR A 213 -15.83 -8.98 -12.14
C THR A 213 -14.40 -9.49 -12.28
N LYS A 214 -13.49 -8.65 -12.76
CA LYS A 214 -12.05 -8.95 -12.82
C LYS A 214 -11.46 -9.10 -11.42
N VAL A 215 -11.80 -8.22 -10.48
CA VAL A 215 -11.36 -8.35 -9.08
C VAL A 215 -11.81 -9.68 -8.48
N LYS A 216 -13.09 -10.06 -8.67
CA LYS A 216 -13.61 -11.35 -8.22
C LYS A 216 -12.87 -12.52 -8.86
N ARG A 217 -12.61 -12.49 -10.17
CA ARG A 217 -11.88 -13.56 -10.90
C ARG A 217 -10.44 -13.68 -10.41
N TYR A 218 -9.71 -12.56 -10.34
CA TYR A 218 -8.34 -12.53 -9.82
C TYR A 218 -8.29 -13.05 -8.39
N ARG A 219 -9.22 -12.61 -7.53
CA ARG A 219 -9.32 -13.07 -6.14
C ARG A 219 -9.57 -14.57 -6.08
N ARG A 220 -10.47 -15.13 -6.90
CA ARG A 220 -10.70 -16.58 -6.98
C ARG A 220 -9.44 -17.34 -7.39
N ILE A 221 -8.74 -16.92 -8.44
CA ILE A 221 -7.51 -17.58 -8.90
C ILE A 221 -6.41 -17.50 -7.84
N ARG A 222 -6.21 -16.32 -7.23
CA ARG A 222 -5.21 -16.13 -6.17
C ARG A 222 -5.56 -16.91 -4.92
N MET A 223 -6.84 -17.00 -4.56
CA MET A 223 -7.30 -17.82 -3.46
C MET A 223 -7.03 -19.29 -3.77
N ALA A 224 -7.40 -19.80 -4.95
CA ALA A 224 -7.11 -21.18 -5.34
C ALA A 224 -5.60 -21.47 -5.23
N ALA A 225 -4.75 -20.64 -5.81
CA ALA A 225 -3.29 -20.81 -5.71
C ALA A 225 -2.75 -20.71 -4.27
N LYS A 226 -3.31 -19.81 -3.43
CA LYS A 226 -2.93 -19.74 -2.00
C LYS A 226 -3.43 -20.96 -1.25
N TRP A 227 -4.63 -21.47 -1.57
CA TRP A 227 -5.18 -22.70 -1.01
C TRP A 227 -4.35 -23.92 -1.41
N ASP A 228 -3.85 -23.99 -2.64
CA ASP A 228 -2.97 -25.07 -3.09
C ASP A 228 -1.63 -25.04 -2.35
N LYS A 229 -1.10 -23.83 -2.08
CA LYS A 229 0.08 -23.67 -1.22
C LYS A 229 -0.22 -23.98 0.24
N LEU A 230 -1.37 -23.55 0.76
CA LEU A 230 -1.80 -23.79 2.13
C LEU A 230 -2.05 -25.27 2.37
N LYS A 231 -2.64 -26.01 1.42
CA LYS A 231 -2.83 -27.46 1.47
C LYS A 231 -1.51 -28.22 1.61
N LYS A 232 -0.40 -27.65 1.13
CA LYS A 232 0.92 -28.28 1.26
C LYS A 232 1.55 -28.10 2.65
N TYR A 233 1.09 -27.13 3.46
CA TYR A 233 1.76 -26.76 4.71
C TYR A 233 0.87 -26.33 5.89
N PRO A 234 -0.42 -26.70 6.05
CA PRO A 234 -1.05 -26.45 7.34
C PRO A 234 -0.35 -27.37 8.34
N SER A 235 0.15 -26.83 9.45
CA SER A 235 0.73 -27.71 10.45
C SER A 235 -0.36 -28.71 10.86
N PRO A 236 -0.16 -30.03 10.71
CA PRO A 236 -1.20 -31.01 10.94
C PRO A 236 -1.69 -30.99 12.39
N ARG A 237 -0.93 -30.37 13.30
CA ARG A 237 -1.33 -30.08 14.68
C ARG A 237 -2.40 -29.00 14.77
N MET A 238 -2.25 -27.89 14.05
CA MET A 238 -3.22 -26.79 14.08
C MET A 238 -4.54 -27.20 13.45
N GLU A 239 -4.50 -27.90 12.33
CA GLU A 239 -5.71 -28.45 11.70
C GLU A 239 -6.43 -29.44 12.64
N ARG A 240 -5.70 -30.40 13.23
CA ARG A 240 -6.26 -31.33 14.22
C ARG A 240 -6.85 -30.61 15.43
N PHE A 241 -6.23 -29.53 15.90
CA PHE A 241 -6.75 -28.73 17.01
C PHE A 241 -8.10 -28.10 16.66
N PHE A 242 -8.19 -27.40 15.52
CA PHE A 242 -9.45 -26.74 15.12
C PHE A 242 -10.54 -27.76 14.77
N LEU A 243 -10.22 -28.82 14.03
CA LEU A 243 -11.17 -29.90 13.74
C LEU A 243 -11.63 -30.61 15.01
N GLY A 244 -10.72 -30.90 15.94
CA GLY A 244 -11.04 -31.50 17.23
C GLY A 244 -11.97 -30.62 18.06
N ARG A 245 -11.79 -29.29 18.04
CA ARG A 245 -12.72 -28.35 18.68
C ARG A 245 -14.06 -28.27 17.96
N MET A 246 -14.08 -28.27 16.62
CA MET A 246 -15.32 -28.26 15.83
C MET A 246 -16.16 -29.54 16.02
N ASN A 247 -15.53 -30.70 16.17
CA ASN A 247 -16.20 -31.99 16.34
C ASN A 247 -16.84 -32.17 17.72
N ARG A 248 -16.47 -31.36 18.72
CA ARG A 248 -17.09 -31.38 20.06
C ARG A 248 -18.45 -30.67 20.10
N TYR A 249 -18.84 -29.98 19.04
CA TYR A 249 -20.12 -29.30 18.97
C TYR A 249 -20.98 -29.85 17.84
N ASP A 250 -22.30 -29.76 17.99
CA ASP A 250 -23.26 -30.19 16.98
C ASP A 250 -23.03 -29.49 15.65
N TYR A 251 -23.46 -30.16 14.57
CA TYR A 251 -23.27 -29.70 13.20
C TYR A 251 -23.82 -28.28 12.95
N VAL A 252 -24.91 -27.90 13.62
CA VAL A 252 -25.60 -26.62 13.46
C VAL A 252 -25.29 -25.62 14.60
N SER A 253 -24.41 -25.99 15.53
CA SER A 253 -24.11 -25.14 16.69
C SER A 253 -23.33 -23.86 16.33
N ALA A 254 -23.57 -22.80 17.09
CA ALA A 254 -22.78 -21.57 17.00
C ALA A 254 -21.29 -21.82 17.30
N GLY A 255 -20.97 -22.76 18.20
CA GLY A 255 -19.60 -23.12 18.56
C GLY A 255 -18.79 -23.63 17.37
N ARG A 256 -19.35 -24.57 16.58
CA ARG A 256 -18.70 -25.07 15.36
C ARG A 256 -18.45 -23.96 14.34
N TYR A 257 -19.41 -23.03 14.20
CA TYR A 257 -19.29 -21.90 13.29
C TYR A 257 -18.21 -20.89 13.73
N VAL A 258 -18.13 -20.59 15.03
CA VAL A 258 -17.08 -19.75 15.63
C VAL A 258 -15.70 -20.35 15.36
N TRP A 259 -15.49 -21.64 15.67
CA TRP A 259 -14.20 -22.30 15.45
C TRP A 259 -13.83 -22.39 13.96
N GLY A 260 -14.80 -22.67 13.09
CA GLY A 260 -14.58 -22.66 11.63
C GLY A 260 -14.25 -21.26 11.10
N GLY A 261 -14.90 -20.22 11.63
CA GLY A 261 -14.59 -18.82 11.33
C GLY A 261 -13.19 -18.42 11.77
N LEU A 262 -12.79 -18.81 12.99
CA LEU A 262 -11.44 -18.57 13.51
C LEU A 262 -10.37 -19.33 12.73
N TYR A 263 -10.65 -20.57 12.32
CA TYR A 263 -9.77 -21.30 11.42
C TYR A 263 -9.61 -20.55 10.09
N ALA A 264 -10.71 -20.17 9.46
CA ALA A 264 -10.69 -19.47 8.17
C ALA A 264 -10.00 -18.10 8.20
N ALA A 265 -10.15 -17.35 9.30
CA ALA A 265 -9.58 -16.02 9.46
C ALA A 265 -8.14 -16.04 10.02
N GLY A 266 -7.85 -16.94 10.97
CA GLY A 266 -6.63 -16.94 11.78
C GLY A 266 -5.50 -17.84 11.29
N VAL A 267 -5.79 -18.92 10.56
CA VAL A 267 -4.75 -19.86 10.07
C VAL A 267 -3.72 -19.15 9.20
N VAL A 268 -4.18 -18.27 8.31
CA VAL A 268 -3.31 -17.57 7.37
C VAL A 268 -2.31 -16.64 8.08
N PRO A 269 -2.74 -15.71 8.96
CA PRO A 269 -1.82 -14.91 9.76
C PRO A 269 -0.85 -15.76 10.59
N VAL A 270 -1.33 -16.84 11.22
CA VAL A 270 -0.49 -17.70 12.07
C VAL A 270 0.58 -18.42 11.26
N LEU A 271 0.31 -18.82 10.02
CA LEU A 271 1.34 -19.42 9.15
C LEU A 271 2.40 -18.40 8.70
N GLU A 272 2.03 -17.13 8.62
CA GLU A 272 2.92 -16.02 8.27
C GLU A 272 3.58 -15.39 9.52
N TRP A 273 3.58 -16.07 10.67
CA TRP A 273 4.09 -15.54 11.95
C TRP A 273 5.52 -15.03 11.89
N LYS A 274 6.40 -15.61 11.08
CA LYS A 274 7.79 -15.14 10.91
C LYS A 274 7.84 -13.73 10.36
N GLY A 275 6.97 -13.42 9.38
CA GLY A 275 6.88 -12.08 8.79
C GLY A 275 6.27 -11.09 9.78
N VAL A 276 5.26 -11.51 10.53
CA VAL A 276 4.67 -10.69 11.61
C VAL A 276 5.70 -10.41 12.69
N PHE A 277 6.45 -11.42 13.14
CA PHE A 277 7.49 -11.31 14.15
C PHE A 277 8.62 -10.37 13.71
N LEU A 278 9.13 -10.54 12.48
CA LEU A 278 10.12 -9.63 11.90
C LEU A 278 9.57 -8.20 11.83
N GLY A 279 8.31 -8.04 11.41
CA GLY A 279 7.63 -6.75 11.39
C GLY A 279 7.52 -6.10 12.78
N VAL A 280 7.16 -6.89 13.80
CA VAL A 280 7.04 -6.43 15.20
C VAL A 280 8.37 -5.96 15.78
N ILE A 281 9.50 -6.53 15.34
CA ILE A 281 10.83 -6.09 15.77
C ILE A 281 11.31 -4.87 14.97
N MET A 282 11.14 -4.89 13.65
CA MET A 282 11.71 -3.86 12.77
C MET A 282 10.89 -2.56 12.76
N MET A 283 9.57 -2.66 12.88
CA MET A 283 8.69 -1.48 12.81
C MET A 283 8.90 -0.49 13.97
N PRO A 284 8.96 -0.89 15.26
CA PRO A 284 9.16 0.07 16.34
C PRO A 284 10.51 0.79 16.22
N PHE A 285 11.54 0.08 15.72
CA PHE A 285 12.84 0.68 15.45
C PHE A 285 12.74 1.78 14.38
N PHE A 286 12.14 1.49 13.23
CA PHE A 286 11.98 2.46 12.15
C PHE A 286 11.08 3.64 12.54
N LEU A 287 9.94 3.36 13.17
CA LEU A 287 8.95 4.36 13.55
C LEU A 287 9.46 5.32 14.64
N GLY A 288 10.31 4.86 15.55
CA GLY A 288 10.84 5.71 16.61
C GLY A 288 11.74 6.84 16.08
N TYR A 289 12.44 6.62 14.96
CA TYR A 289 13.22 7.66 14.29
C TYR A 289 12.40 8.58 13.38
N MET A 290 11.21 8.16 12.94
CA MET A 290 10.33 8.97 12.09
C MET A 290 9.46 9.98 12.88
N GLY A 291 9.62 10.06 14.20
CA GLY A 291 8.91 11.01 15.05
C GLY A 291 7.42 10.68 15.31
N SER A 292 6.72 11.63 15.93
CA SER A 292 5.34 11.42 16.42
C SER A 292 4.32 11.20 15.29
N GLY A 293 4.50 11.83 14.13
CA GLY A 293 3.60 11.69 12.99
C GLY A 293 3.55 10.27 12.42
N ALA A 294 4.68 9.57 12.38
CA ALA A 294 4.75 8.21 11.87
C ALA A 294 4.07 7.18 12.78
N THR A 295 3.96 7.47 14.08
CA THR A 295 3.26 6.57 15.01
C THR A 295 1.80 6.36 14.62
N PHE A 296 1.13 7.36 14.00
CA PHE A 296 -0.23 7.19 13.50
C PHE A 296 -0.34 6.11 12.42
N ILE A 297 0.61 6.09 11.47
CA ILE A 297 0.64 5.14 10.36
C ILE A 297 0.63 3.70 10.90
N PHE A 298 1.38 3.45 11.96
CA PHE A 298 1.44 2.14 12.62
C PHE A 298 0.07 1.65 13.07
N PHE A 299 -0.69 2.51 13.74
CA PHE A 299 -2.00 2.12 14.27
C PHE A 299 -3.06 1.93 13.17
N PHE A 300 -2.82 2.39 11.94
CA PHE A 300 -3.68 2.14 10.78
C PHE A 300 -3.36 0.86 10.01
N MET A 301 -2.12 0.32 10.10
CA MET A 301 -1.78 -0.95 9.45
C MET A 301 -2.73 -2.10 9.84
N PRO A 302 -3.12 -2.27 11.11
CA PRO A 302 -4.12 -3.25 11.49
C PRO A 302 -5.46 -3.09 10.79
N ALA A 303 -5.90 -1.85 10.53
CA ALA A 303 -7.14 -1.57 9.81
C ALA A 303 -7.11 -2.16 8.38
N ILE A 304 -5.98 -1.99 7.68
CA ILE A 304 -5.76 -2.56 6.35
C ILE A 304 -5.74 -4.09 6.42
N ALA A 305 -5.07 -4.66 7.43
CA ALA A 305 -5.03 -6.12 7.63
C ALA A 305 -6.45 -6.68 7.87
N VAL A 306 -7.21 -6.02 8.75
CA VAL A 306 -8.60 -6.33 9.10
C VAL A 306 -9.54 -6.29 7.89
N VAL A 307 -9.41 -5.30 7.01
CA VAL A 307 -10.21 -5.22 5.78
C VAL A 307 -9.97 -6.40 4.84
N ASN A 308 -8.82 -7.09 4.98
CA ASN A 308 -8.50 -8.27 4.18
C ASN A 308 -8.87 -9.61 4.86
N MET A 309 -9.14 -9.65 6.18
CA MET A 309 -9.44 -10.88 6.94
C MET A 309 -10.82 -11.48 6.62
N ARG A 310 -10.99 -12.74 6.21
CA ARG A 310 -12.35 -13.23 5.87
C ARG A 310 -13.30 -13.20 7.08
N LEU A 311 -14.38 -12.43 6.98
CA LEU A 311 -15.47 -12.48 7.95
C LEU A 311 -16.44 -13.61 7.58
N PRO A 312 -16.89 -14.41 8.56
CA PRO A 312 -17.84 -15.49 8.33
C PRO A 312 -19.28 -14.96 8.23
N VAL A 313 -19.48 -13.78 7.62
CA VAL A 313 -20.81 -13.20 7.35
C VAL A 313 -21.33 -13.67 5.99
N HIS A 314 -20.43 -13.76 5.00
CA HIS A 314 -20.72 -14.21 3.64
C HIS A 314 -20.01 -15.55 3.38
N SER A 315 -20.23 -16.53 4.24
CA SER A 315 -19.63 -17.85 4.07
C SER A 315 -20.17 -18.53 2.82
N SER A 316 -19.28 -18.73 1.85
CA SER A 316 -19.46 -19.71 0.77
C SER A 316 -18.97 -21.11 1.18
N MET A 317 -18.52 -21.29 2.42
CA MET A 317 -18.14 -22.60 2.91
C MET A 317 -19.41 -23.40 3.20
N LEU A 318 -19.37 -24.70 2.92
CA LEU A 318 -20.46 -25.68 3.09
C LEU A 318 -20.98 -25.83 4.53
N ILE A 319 -20.58 -24.96 5.46
CA ILE A 319 -21.11 -24.94 6.81
C ILE A 319 -22.50 -24.32 6.75
N SER A 320 -23.53 -25.16 6.82
CA SER A 320 -24.94 -24.76 6.93
C SER A 320 -25.18 -24.09 8.29
N GLY A 321 -24.79 -22.82 8.40
CA GLY A 321 -25.06 -21.99 9.57
C GLY A 321 -26.27 -21.09 9.35
N GLY A 322 -27.17 -21.05 10.33
CA GLY A 322 -28.26 -20.08 10.40
C GLY A 322 -27.75 -18.65 10.61
N ARG A 323 -28.69 -17.69 10.66
CA ARG A 323 -28.37 -16.25 10.74
C ARG A 323 -27.71 -15.86 12.08
N ARG A 324 -28.12 -16.51 13.18
CA ARG A 324 -27.61 -16.24 14.53
C ARG A 324 -26.17 -16.73 14.70
N GLU A 325 -25.86 -17.90 14.14
CA GLU A 325 -24.52 -18.49 14.16
C GLU A 325 -23.54 -17.63 13.36
N ARG A 326 -23.97 -17.10 12.20
CA ARG A 326 -23.18 -16.15 11.39
C ARG A 326 -22.82 -14.88 12.16
N PHE A 327 -23.80 -14.32 12.87
CA PHE A 327 -23.60 -13.14 13.69
C PHE A 327 -22.64 -13.41 14.86
N ALA A 328 -22.84 -14.50 15.59
CA ALA A 328 -21.96 -14.91 16.69
C ALA A 328 -20.52 -15.19 16.22
N GLY A 329 -20.37 -15.88 15.09
CA GLY A 329 -19.07 -16.14 14.47
C GLY A 329 -18.36 -14.85 14.04
N ALA A 330 -19.09 -13.92 13.42
CA ALA A 330 -18.53 -12.64 13.00
C ALA A 330 -18.05 -11.81 14.19
N ILE A 331 -18.86 -11.68 15.24
CA ILE A 331 -18.47 -10.96 16.46
C ILE A 331 -17.24 -11.59 17.09
N THR A 332 -17.22 -12.92 17.23
CA THR A 332 -16.12 -13.61 17.89
C THR A 332 -14.81 -13.47 17.10
N VAL A 333 -14.86 -13.60 15.77
CA VAL A 333 -13.69 -13.38 14.91
C VAL A 333 -13.19 -11.94 15.02
N VAL A 334 -14.07 -10.95 15.02
CA VAL A 334 -13.69 -9.54 15.17
C VAL A 334 -13.10 -9.27 16.55
N ALA A 335 -13.73 -9.75 17.63
CA ALA A 335 -13.23 -9.61 18.99
C ALA A 335 -11.82 -10.20 19.15
N ILE A 336 -11.62 -11.45 18.71
CA ILE A 336 -10.31 -12.11 18.79
C ILE A 336 -9.27 -11.39 17.92
N ALA A 337 -9.64 -10.96 16.71
CA ALA A 337 -8.73 -10.20 15.85
C ALA A 337 -8.32 -8.87 16.51
N THR A 338 -9.27 -8.12 17.08
CA THR A 338 -8.99 -6.87 17.79
C THR A 338 -8.09 -7.09 18.99
N VAL A 339 -8.35 -8.12 19.81
CA VAL A 339 -7.50 -8.47 20.96
C VAL A 339 -6.10 -8.81 20.51
N LEU A 340 -5.93 -9.66 19.49
CA LEU A 340 -4.62 -10.05 18.97
C LEU A 340 -3.84 -8.83 18.44
N ILE A 341 -4.50 -7.97 17.66
CA ILE A 341 -3.92 -6.72 17.16
C ILE A 341 -3.48 -5.82 18.31
N SER A 342 -4.30 -5.72 19.35
CA SER A 342 -4.00 -4.87 20.52
C SER A 342 -2.81 -5.42 21.30
N VAL A 343 -2.72 -6.75 21.48
CA VAL A 343 -1.54 -7.40 22.08
C VAL A 343 -0.29 -7.09 21.27
N VAL A 344 -0.34 -7.20 19.94
CA VAL A 344 0.78 -6.86 19.06
C VAL A 344 1.17 -5.38 19.23
N ALA A 345 0.20 -4.46 19.30
CA ALA A 345 0.46 -3.05 19.52
C ALA A 345 1.12 -2.78 20.89
N VAL A 346 0.66 -3.45 21.97
CA VAL A 346 1.26 -3.38 23.30
C VAL A 346 2.71 -3.86 23.28
N VAL A 347 2.98 -5.00 22.65
CA VAL A 347 4.34 -5.54 22.50
C VAL A 347 5.23 -4.54 21.75
N MET A 348 4.72 -3.92 20.67
CA MET A 348 5.48 -2.93 19.91
C MET A 348 5.75 -1.64 20.69
N VAL A 349 4.80 -1.16 21.51
CA VAL A 349 5.01 -0.03 22.42
C VAL A 349 6.09 -0.38 23.44
N ALA A 350 6.01 -1.56 24.08
CA ALA A 350 7.01 -2.01 25.04
C ALA A 350 8.40 -2.15 24.41
N LEU A 351 8.51 -2.73 23.21
CA LEU A 351 9.77 -2.80 22.47
C LEU A 351 10.31 -1.41 22.11
N SER A 352 9.44 -0.46 21.74
CA SER A 352 9.88 0.92 21.47
C SER A 352 10.42 1.63 22.71
N MET A 353 9.84 1.36 23.90
CA MET A 353 10.36 1.90 25.16
C MET A 353 11.74 1.29 25.48
N LEU A 354 11.91 -0.01 25.24
CA LEU A 354 13.18 -0.70 25.40
C LEU A 354 14.23 -0.16 24.41
N PHE A 355 13.88 0.04 23.15
CA PHE A 355 14.77 0.63 22.16
C PHE A 355 15.18 2.05 22.52
N LYS A 356 14.28 2.88 23.08
CA LYS A 356 14.66 4.22 23.56
C LYS A 356 15.79 4.21 24.59
N ALA A 357 15.90 3.15 25.40
CA ALA A 357 16.97 3.03 26.40
C ALA A 357 18.30 2.53 25.83
N ILE A 358 18.27 1.75 24.73
CA ILE A 358 19.44 1.06 24.17
C ILE A 358 20.02 1.82 22.97
N VAL A 359 19.14 2.44 22.18
CA VAL A 359 19.47 2.95 20.85
C VAL A 359 19.95 4.40 20.95
N PRO A 360 21.14 4.73 20.42
CA PRO A 360 21.68 6.09 20.49
C PRO A 360 20.96 7.06 19.55
N GLU A 361 21.12 8.36 19.84
CA GLU A 361 20.73 9.43 18.92
C GLU A 361 21.57 9.32 17.63
N LEU A 362 20.90 9.43 16.48
CA LEU A 362 21.59 9.38 15.19
C LEU A 362 21.86 10.80 14.70
N THR A 363 23.10 11.24 14.78
CA THR A 363 23.56 12.49 14.15
C THR A 363 23.92 12.21 12.69
N LEU A 364 23.07 12.60 11.76
CA LEU A 364 23.35 12.53 10.33
C LEU A 364 23.47 13.96 9.79
N ARG A 365 24.70 14.37 9.46
CA ARG A 365 24.99 15.69 8.85
C ARG A 365 24.38 16.85 9.63
N GLU A 366 24.76 16.97 10.91
CA GLU A 366 24.30 18.01 11.85
C GLU A 366 22.82 17.93 12.25
N VAL A 367 22.03 17.04 11.65
CA VAL A 367 20.66 16.75 12.09
C VAL A 367 20.67 15.61 13.10
N THR A 368 20.24 15.89 14.33
CA THR A 368 20.08 14.91 15.41
C THR A 368 18.70 14.25 15.34
N PHE A 369 18.67 12.99 14.90
CA PHE A 369 17.47 12.16 14.97
C PHE A 369 17.36 11.51 16.35
N THR A 370 16.51 12.08 17.20
CA THR A 370 16.21 11.53 18.52
C THR A 370 15.19 10.40 18.41
N TYR A 371 15.53 9.24 18.96
CA TYR A 371 14.59 8.11 18.99
C TYR A 371 13.43 8.42 19.94
N ARG A 372 12.21 8.50 19.41
CA ARG A 372 10.99 8.74 20.20
C ARG A 372 10.22 7.44 20.38
N ALA A 373 10.13 6.97 21.63
CA ALA A 373 9.27 5.84 21.98
C ALA A 373 7.81 6.12 21.58
N ILE A 374 7.11 5.06 21.16
CA ILE A 374 5.70 5.15 20.81
C ILE A 374 4.91 5.41 22.09
N SER A 375 4.07 6.45 22.09
CA SER A 375 3.25 6.78 23.26
C SER A 375 2.27 5.65 23.58
N ALA A 376 2.27 5.18 24.82
CA ALA A 376 1.28 4.23 25.33
C ALA A 376 -0.15 4.80 25.24
N GLY A 377 -0.30 6.12 25.24
CA GLY A 377 -1.57 6.80 25.04
C GLY A 377 -2.24 6.45 23.71
N ASN A 378 -1.49 5.98 22.70
CA ASN A 378 -2.07 5.63 21.39
C ASN A 378 -2.58 4.18 21.30
N LEU A 379 -2.49 3.39 22.38
CA LEU A 379 -2.93 1.98 22.39
C LEU A 379 -4.44 1.78 22.20
N PHE A 380 -5.26 2.82 22.43
CA PHE A 380 -6.70 2.74 22.16
C PHE A 380 -7.03 2.78 20.66
N ILE A 381 -6.09 3.26 19.81
CA ILE A 381 -6.36 3.49 18.39
C ILE A 381 -6.72 2.18 17.65
N PRO A 382 -5.99 1.05 17.79
CA PRO A 382 -6.39 -0.21 17.15
C PRO A 382 -7.73 -0.75 17.65
N LEU A 383 -8.04 -0.56 18.93
CA LEU A 383 -9.31 -0.96 19.54
C LEU A 383 -10.50 -0.19 18.93
N LEU A 384 -10.29 1.09 18.59
CA LEU A 384 -11.28 1.96 17.97
C LEU A 384 -11.41 1.71 16.45
N ILE A 385 -10.28 1.59 15.75
CA ILE A 385 -10.27 1.55 14.29
C ILE A 385 -10.70 0.19 13.76
N THR A 386 -10.36 -0.91 14.44
CA THR A 386 -10.68 -2.27 13.99
C THR A 386 -12.18 -2.49 13.76
N PRO A 387 -13.09 -2.22 14.72
CA PRO A 387 -14.53 -2.39 14.50
C PRO A 387 -15.04 -1.47 13.38
N PHE A 388 -14.53 -0.23 13.28
CA PHE A 388 -14.91 0.70 12.23
C PHE A 388 -14.48 0.23 10.83
N ALA A 389 -13.26 -0.31 10.70
CA ALA A 389 -12.77 -0.90 9.46
C ALA A 389 -13.63 -2.10 9.03
N PHE A 390 -14.10 -2.92 9.98
CA PHE A 390 -15.05 -3.99 9.70
C PHE A 390 -16.44 -3.45 9.30
N VAL A 391 -16.93 -2.35 9.89
CA VAL A 391 -18.19 -1.69 9.47
C VAL A 391 -18.10 -1.24 8.01
N ILE A 392 -17.06 -0.48 7.64
CA ILE A 392 -16.83 -0.01 6.27
C ILE A 392 -16.81 -1.21 5.32
N ARG A 393 -16.11 -2.26 5.71
CA ARG A 393 -16.05 -3.47 4.89
C ARG A 393 -17.39 -4.17 4.75
N LEU A 394 -18.20 -4.26 5.81
CA LEU A 394 -19.52 -4.89 5.75
C LEU A 394 -20.46 -4.10 4.82
N ILE A 395 -20.43 -2.77 4.89
CA ILE A 395 -21.21 -1.89 3.99
C ILE A 395 -20.76 -2.08 2.54
N PHE A 396 -19.45 -2.08 2.29
CA PHE A 396 -18.88 -2.11 0.93
C PHE A 396 -18.35 -3.49 0.51
N TYR A 397 -18.88 -4.59 1.04
CA TYR A 397 -18.31 -5.93 0.83
C TYR A 397 -18.23 -6.36 -0.65
N ARG A 398 -19.18 -5.89 -1.50
CA ARG A 398 -19.17 -6.13 -2.96
C ARG A 398 -18.18 -5.27 -3.72
N LYS A 399 -17.71 -4.19 -3.09
CA LYS A 399 -17.01 -3.05 -3.69
C LYS A 399 -15.68 -2.78 -2.96
N PRO A 400 -14.73 -3.74 -2.96
CA PRO A 400 -13.52 -3.67 -2.14
C PRO A 400 -12.62 -2.45 -2.43
N VAL A 401 -12.65 -1.93 -3.65
CA VAL A 401 -11.91 -0.70 -3.99
C VAL A 401 -12.47 0.51 -3.27
N TYR A 402 -13.79 0.63 -3.17
CA TYR A 402 -14.41 1.71 -2.41
C TYR A 402 -14.12 1.57 -0.92
N THR A 403 -14.05 0.34 -0.39
CA THR A 403 -13.59 0.09 0.99
C THR A 403 -12.18 0.62 1.21
N MET A 404 -11.24 0.31 0.31
CA MET A 404 -9.85 0.76 0.42
C MET A 404 -9.70 2.27 0.24
N LEU A 405 -10.38 2.86 -0.76
CA LEU A 405 -10.37 4.31 -0.97
C LEU A 405 -10.95 5.06 0.22
N LEU A 406 -12.08 4.61 0.77
CA LEU A 406 -12.70 5.23 1.93
C LEU A 406 -11.78 5.11 3.16
N LEU A 407 -11.17 3.94 3.38
CA LEU A 407 -10.23 3.75 4.48
C LEU A 407 -8.99 4.66 4.32
N MET A 408 -8.41 4.74 3.11
CA MET A 408 -7.28 5.63 2.81
C MET A 408 -7.66 7.10 3.02
N LEU A 409 -8.87 7.51 2.62
CA LEU A 409 -9.38 8.86 2.84
C LEU A 409 -9.51 9.16 4.33
N ILE A 410 -10.07 8.25 5.12
CA ILE A 410 -10.20 8.39 6.58
C ILE A 410 -8.81 8.48 7.23
N ILE A 411 -7.88 7.61 6.83
CA ILE A 411 -6.48 7.65 7.31
C ILE A 411 -5.85 9.01 6.99
N PHE A 412 -6.00 9.48 5.76
CA PHE A 412 -5.45 10.76 5.33
C PHE A 412 -6.04 11.92 6.11
N LEU A 413 -7.36 11.95 6.27
CA LEU A 413 -8.06 12.97 7.08
C LEU A 413 -7.59 12.93 8.54
N LEU A 414 -7.42 11.75 9.13
CA LEU A 414 -6.96 11.62 10.52
C LEU A 414 -5.50 12.04 10.70
N ILE A 415 -4.62 11.74 9.74
CA ILE A 415 -3.25 12.23 9.75
C ILE A 415 -3.24 13.76 9.61
N PHE A 416 -4.03 14.30 8.68
CA PHE A 416 -4.11 15.73 8.42
C PHE A 416 -4.66 16.50 9.63
N THR A 417 -5.76 16.04 10.23
CA THR A 417 -6.30 16.63 11.46
C THR A 417 -5.35 16.43 12.64
N GLY A 418 -4.70 15.28 12.74
CA GLY A 418 -3.69 15.02 13.77
C GLY A 418 -2.50 15.98 13.69
N ILE A 419 -2.04 16.33 12.49
CA ILE A 419 -0.96 17.30 12.28
C ILE A 419 -1.43 18.72 12.66
N ILE A 420 -2.56 19.17 12.10
CA ILE A 420 -3.02 20.55 12.25
C ILE A 420 -3.51 20.83 13.68
N TRP A 421 -4.24 19.88 14.28
CA TRP A 421 -4.92 20.05 15.54
C TRP A 421 -4.22 19.36 16.71
N SER A 422 -3.00 18.81 16.54
CA SER A 422 -2.32 17.99 17.58
C SER A 422 -2.44 18.54 19.00
N LYS A 423 -2.18 19.84 19.20
CA LYS A 423 -2.26 20.51 20.49
C LYS A 423 -3.70 20.55 21.05
N GLN A 424 -4.67 21.00 20.25
CA GLN A 424 -6.07 21.08 20.67
C GLN A 424 -6.72 19.70 20.86
N LEU A 425 -6.40 18.75 19.98
CA LEU A 425 -6.89 17.38 20.04
C LEU A 425 -6.40 16.69 21.32
N SER A 426 -5.14 16.89 21.71
CA SER A 426 -4.60 16.34 22.94
C SER A 426 -5.30 16.86 24.20
N ALA A 427 -5.78 18.11 24.18
CA ALA A 427 -6.55 18.69 25.29
C ALA A 427 -8.01 18.21 25.32
N MET A 428 -8.59 17.85 24.17
CA MET A 428 -9.97 17.36 24.07
C MET A 428 -10.11 15.85 24.31
N ILE A 429 -9.04 15.08 24.08
CA ILE A 429 -9.06 13.62 24.26
C ILE A 429 -8.90 13.31 25.76
N ASN A 430 -10.03 13.26 26.46
CA ASN A 430 -10.14 12.74 27.82
C ASN A 430 -10.46 11.24 27.81
N LEU A 431 -10.13 10.53 28.89
CA LEU A 431 -10.44 9.09 29.02
C LEU A 431 -11.91 8.77 28.75
N ILE A 432 -12.82 9.66 29.19
CA ILE A 432 -14.26 9.51 28.98
C ILE A 432 -14.62 9.55 27.48
N SER A 433 -14.01 10.46 26.70
CA SER A 433 -14.29 10.54 25.26
C SER A 433 -13.71 9.34 24.51
N ILE A 434 -12.56 8.80 24.94
CA ILE A 434 -12.02 7.54 24.41
C ILE A 434 -12.99 6.38 24.67
N ILE A 435 -13.47 6.22 25.90
CA ILE A 435 -14.42 5.16 26.26
C ILE A 435 -15.71 5.31 25.47
N ALA A 436 -16.26 6.52 25.37
CA ALA A 436 -17.48 6.79 24.60
C ALA A 436 -17.31 6.44 23.11
N LEU A 437 -16.18 6.82 22.49
CA LEU A 437 -15.87 6.49 21.10
C LEU A 437 -15.69 4.98 20.89
N LEU A 438 -15.03 4.29 21.83
CA LEU A 438 -14.88 2.83 21.78
C LEU A 438 -16.25 2.15 21.85
N VAL A 439 -17.09 2.50 22.81
CA VAL A 439 -18.45 1.96 22.93
C VAL A 439 -19.25 2.25 21.66
N LEU A 440 -19.21 3.48 21.15
CA LEU A 440 -19.91 3.86 19.93
C LEU A 440 -19.44 3.05 18.70
N SER A 441 -18.14 2.85 18.55
CA SER A 441 -17.56 2.08 17.44
C SER A 441 -18.01 0.62 17.45
N TRP A 442 -18.03 -0.01 18.63
CA TRP A 442 -18.48 -1.38 18.82
C TRP A 442 -19.99 -1.52 18.67
N CYS A 443 -20.77 -0.60 19.24
CA CYS A 443 -22.23 -0.56 19.04
C CYS A 443 -22.58 -0.44 17.55
N THR A 444 -21.90 0.45 16.82
CA THR A 444 -22.08 0.60 15.37
C THR A 444 -21.75 -0.70 14.63
N PHE A 445 -20.63 -1.36 14.98
CA PHE A 445 -20.29 -2.66 14.41
C PHE A 445 -21.33 -3.74 14.70
N LEU A 446 -21.81 -3.85 15.95
CA LEU A 446 -22.83 -4.81 16.33
C LEU A 446 -24.14 -4.58 15.59
N LEU A 447 -24.58 -3.31 15.46
CA LEU A 447 -25.80 -2.95 14.73
C LEU A 447 -25.69 -3.28 13.24
N VAL A 448 -24.60 -2.88 12.58
CA VAL A 448 -24.37 -3.16 11.16
C VAL A 448 -24.23 -4.67 10.91
N SER A 449 -23.48 -5.37 11.76
CA SER A 449 -23.30 -6.82 11.67
C SER A 449 -24.63 -7.57 11.89
N ARG A 450 -25.45 -7.13 12.85
CA ARG A 450 -26.78 -7.70 13.10
C ARG A 450 -27.69 -7.46 11.91
N TYR A 451 -27.70 -6.25 11.36
CA TYR A 451 -28.49 -5.90 10.18
C TYR A 451 -28.11 -6.78 8.98
N VAL A 452 -26.82 -6.87 8.66
CA VAL A 452 -26.32 -7.66 7.53
C VAL A 452 -26.58 -9.16 7.73
N CYS A 453 -26.34 -9.71 8.93
CA CYS A 453 -26.56 -11.13 9.19
C CYS A 453 -28.05 -11.53 9.23
N MET A 454 -28.91 -10.65 9.76
CA MET A 454 -30.31 -10.99 10.03
C MET A 454 -31.28 -10.63 8.91
N ARG A 455 -31.05 -9.53 8.15
CA ARG A 455 -32.00 -9.06 7.12
C ARG A 455 -31.65 -9.44 5.69
N TRP A 456 -30.39 -9.70 5.35
CA TRP A 456 -30.05 -10.07 3.97
C TRP A 456 -30.36 -11.53 3.64
N SER A 457 -30.69 -11.77 2.36
CA SER A 457 -31.07 -13.11 1.89
C SER A 457 -29.95 -14.12 2.12
N LEU A 458 -30.34 -15.30 2.61
CA LEU A 458 -29.46 -16.46 2.77
C LEU A 458 -29.05 -17.04 1.41
N ALA A 459 -29.92 -16.91 0.41
CA ALA A 459 -29.61 -17.23 -0.97
C ALA A 459 -28.76 -16.10 -1.55
N GLY A 460 -27.49 -16.41 -1.82
CA GLY A 460 -26.68 -15.58 -2.67
C GLY A 460 -27.25 -15.62 -4.07
N ASN A 461 -27.99 -14.58 -4.46
CA ASN A 461 -28.11 -14.23 -5.88
C ASN A 461 -26.71 -13.77 -6.31
N GLY A 462 -25.86 -14.75 -6.63
CA GLY A 462 -24.43 -14.61 -6.93
C GLY A 462 -24.18 -14.21 -8.37
#